data_AF-A0A3S1AX19-F1
#
_entry.id   AF-A0A3S1AX19-F1
#
_cell.length_a   1.000
_cell.length_b   1.000
_cell.length_c   1.000
_cell.angle_alpha   90.00
_cell.angle_beta   90.00
_cell.angle_gamma   90.00
#
_symmetry.space_group_name_H-M   'P 1'
#
loop_
_entity.id
_entity.type
_entity.pdbx_description
1 polymer ?
#
loop_
_entity_poly.entity_id
_entity_poly.type
_entity_poly.pdbx_seq_one_letter_code
_entity_poly.pdbx_strand_id
1 'polypeptide(L)' 'MVIGVLLSGFLSGLFGTILALTAGFPIWVAILLYPMLGTLGAVGFITFAMTRSTDRVRADIPEFATEMR' A
#
# COMPACT_ATOMS: atom_id res chain seq x y z
N MET A 1 8.84 4.44 6.09
CA MET A 1 7.81 4.38 5.03
C MET A 1 8.17 3.39 3.91
N VAL A 2 9.42 3.42 3.39
CA VAL A 2 9.89 2.54 2.30
C VAL A 2 9.71 1.04 2.57
N ILE A 3 10.05 0.56 3.76
CA ILE A 3 9.93 -0.88 4.12
C ILE A 3 8.48 -1.38 4.00
N GLY A 4 7.49 -0.56 4.39
CA GLY A 4 6.08 -0.94 4.30
C GLY A 4 5.59 -1.05 2.86
N VAL A 5 6.04 -0.15 1.98
CA VAL A 5 5.73 -0.19 0.54
C VAL A 5 6.34 -1.44 -0.10
N LEU A 6 7.60 -1.74 0.21
CA LEU A 6 8.29 -2.93 -0.29
C LEU A 6 7.59 -4.23 0.15
N LEU A 7 7.27 -4.35 1.45
CA LEU A 7 6.56 -5.51 1.99
C LEU A 7 5.17 -5.66 1.38
N SER A 8 4.41 -4.56 1.27
CA SER A 8 3.06 -4.61 0.71
C SER A 8 3.06 -5.05 -0.75
N GLY A 9 3.98 -4.52 -1.57
CA GLY A 9 4.11 -4.94 -2.95
C GLY A 9 4.56 -6.39 -3.08
N PHE A 10 5.56 -6.80 -2.29
CA PHE A 10 6.02 -8.19 -2.30
C PHE A 10 4.91 -9.20 -1.95
N LEU A 11 4.18 -8.93 -0.86
CA LEU A 11 3.10 -9.82 -0.40
C LEU A 11 1.92 -9.84 -1.36
N SER A 12 1.51 -8.69 -1.90
CA SER A 12 0.41 -8.61 -2.87
C SER A 12 0.74 -9.36 -4.16
N GLY A 13 1.94 -9.16 -4.71
CA GLY A 13 2.42 -9.88 -5.88
C GLY A 13 2.48 -11.38 -5.64
N LEU A 14 3.07 -11.81 -4.52
CA LEU A 14 3.21 -13.23 -4.17
C LEU A 14 1.84 -13.91 -3.99
N PHE A 15 0.95 -13.28 -3.23
CA PHE A 15 -0.40 -13.80 -3.00
C PHE A 15 -1.17 -13.94 -4.32
N GLY A 16 -1.07 -12.94 -5.19
CA GLY A 16 -1.63 -12.94 -6.53
C GLY A 16 -1.13 -14.08 -7.42
N THR A 17 0.18 -14.31 -7.43
CA THR A 17 0.80 -15.42 -8.17
C THR A 17 0.37 -16.77 -7.63
N ILE A 18 0.32 -16.94 -6.30
CA ILE A 18 -0.16 -18.18 -5.67
C ILE A 18 -1.61 -18.44 -6.09
N LEU A 19 -2.48 -17.43 -5.98
CA LEU A 19 -3.89 -17.56 -6.40
C LEU A 19 -4.01 -17.96 -7.88
N ALA A 20 -3.26 -17.32 -8.76
CA ALA A 20 -3.28 -17.62 -10.19
C ALA A 20 -2.89 -19.09 -10.46
N LEU A 21 -1.83 -19.58 -9.82
CA LEU A 21 -1.42 -20.98 -9.96
C LEU A 21 -2.44 -21.95 -9.36
N THR A 22 -3.02 -21.64 -8.21
CA THR A 22 -4.05 -22.49 -7.58
C THR A 22 -5.36 -22.53 -8.38
N ALA A 23 -5.67 -21.47 -9.12
CA ALA A 23 -6.83 -21.41 -10.01
C ALA A 23 -6.58 -22.08 -11.39
N GLY A 24 -5.38 -22.62 -11.62
CA GLY A 24 -5.04 -23.33 -12.85
C GLY A 24 -4.65 -22.42 -14.03
N PHE A 25 -4.32 -21.15 -13.78
CA PHE A 25 -3.82 -20.27 -14.83
C PHE A 25 -2.44 -20.74 -15.32
N PRO A 26 -2.12 -20.52 -16.61
CA PRO A 26 -0.82 -20.87 -17.16
C PRO A 26 0.30 -20.04 -16.51
N ILE A 27 1.49 -20.64 -16.43
CA ILE A 27 2.62 -20.08 -15.68
C ILE A 27 3.02 -18.66 -16.15
N TRP A 28 2.90 -18.38 -17.45
CA TRP A 28 3.20 -17.07 -18.03
C TRP A 28 2.29 -15.98 -17.44
N VAL A 29 1.01 -16.29 -17.20
CA VAL A 29 0.05 -15.37 -16.60
C VAL A 29 0.41 -15.14 -15.13
N ALA A 30 0.78 -16.20 -14.39
CA ALA A 30 1.20 -16.07 -12.99
C ALA A 30 2.47 -15.22 -12.83
N ILE A 31 3.41 -15.33 -13.76
CA ILE A 31 4.64 -14.52 -13.81
C ILE A 31 4.32 -13.05 -14.09
N LEU A 32 3.43 -12.76 -15.04
CA LEU A 32 3.01 -11.39 -15.35
C LEU A 32 2.21 -10.75 -14.22
N LEU A 33 1.43 -11.55 -13.49
CA LEU A 33 0.63 -11.07 -12.36
C LEU A 33 1.49 -10.63 -11.17
N TYR A 34 2.67 -11.21 -10.97
CA TYR A 34 3.53 -10.86 -9.83
C TYR A 34 3.87 -9.35 -9.77
N PRO A 35 4.45 -8.73 -10.81
CA PRO A 35 4.71 -7.30 -10.80
C PRO A 35 3.43 -6.46 -10.87
N MET A 36 2.38 -6.90 -11.56
CA MET A 36 1.12 -6.15 -11.64
C MET A 36 0.42 -6.04 -10.28
N LEU A 37 0.24 -7.17 -9.59
CA LEU A 37 -0.40 -7.18 -8.27
C LEU A 37 0.51 -6.61 -7.19
N GLY A 38 1.83 -6.76 -7.34
CA GLY A 38 2.78 -6.11 -6.44
C GLY A 38 2.78 -4.59 -6.55
N THR A 39 2.71 -4.03 -7.76
CA THR A 39 2.58 -2.57 -7.93
C THR A 39 1.25 -2.06 -7.39
N LEU A 40 0.13 -2.76 -7.62
CA LEU A 40 -1.17 -2.41 -7.04
C LEU A 40 -1.16 -2.44 -5.51
N GLY A 41 -0.53 -3.45 -4.90
CA GLY A 41 -0.36 -3.52 -3.44
C GLY A 41 0.42 -2.34 -2.89
N ALA A 42 1.56 -2.03 -3.51
CA ALA A 42 2.40 -0.89 -3.14
C ALA A 42 1.65 0.45 -3.26
N VAL A 43 0.92 0.66 -4.35
CA VAL A 43 0.09 1.86 -4.55
C VAL A 43 -1.00 1.96 -3.48
N GLY A 44 -1.73 0.87 -3.23
CA GLY A 44 -2.75 0.82 -2.19
C GLY A 44 -2.20 1.16 -0.80
N PHE A 45 -1.01 0.64 -0.47
CA PHE A 45 -0.34 0.97 0.78
C PHE A 45 0.08 2.45 0.86
N ILE A 46 0.59 3.02 -0.23
CA ILE A 46 0.94 4.45 -0.28
C ILE A 46 -0.31 5.31 -0.07
N THR A 47 -1.40 5.03 -0.79
CA THR A 47 -2.67 5.76 -0.62
C THR A 47 -3.17 5.68 0.82
N PHE A 48 -3.15 4.48 1.40
CA PHE A 48 -3.52 4.28 2.80
C PHE A 48 -2.62 5.05 3.77
N ALA A 49 -1.30 5.00 3.57
CA ALA A 49 -0.34 5.73 4.40
C ALA A 49 -0.56 7.25 4.31
N MET A 50 -0.89 7.78 3.12
CA MET A 50 -1.20 9.20 2.95
C MET A 50 -2.45 9.61 3.74
N THR A 51 -3.50 8.80 3.76
CA THR A 51 -4.71 9.12 4.55
C THR A 51 -4.43 9.20 6.06
N ARG A 52 -3.55 8.35 6.60
CA ARG A 52 -3.18 8.38 8.03
C ARG A 52 -2.22 9.51 8.40
N SER A 53 -1.41 10.00 7.46
CA SER A 53 -0.49 11.11 7.73
C SER A 53 -1.24 12.44 7.95
N THR A 54 -2.40 12.63 7.30
CA THR A 54 -3.23 13.83 7.47
C THR A 54 -3.72 14.01 8.91
N ASP A 55 -4.02 12.92 9.62
CA ASP A 55 -4.48 12.99 11.02
C ASP A 55 -3.39 13.47 11.98
N ARG A 56 -2.13 13.11 11.74
CA ARG A 56 -1.00 13.61 12.56
C ARG A 56 -0.74 15.09 12.36
N VAL A 57 -0.83 15.59 11.12
CA VAL A 57 -0.61 17.01 10.81
C VAL A 57 -1.65 17.91 11.49
N ARG A 58 -2.90 17.44 11.64
CA ARG A 58 -3.97 18.21 12.31
C ARG A 58 -3.81 18.26 13.84
N ALA A 59 -3.17 17.26 14.43
CA ALA A 59 -2.90 17.21 15.88
C ALA A 59 -1.76 18.15 16.31
N ASP A 60 -0.88 18.55 15.39
CA ASP A 60 0.23 19.49 15.62
C ASP A 60 -0.16 20.96 15.44
N ILE A 61 -1.45 21.28 15.25
CA ILE A 61 -1.94 22.67 15.32
C ILE A 61 -2.28 22.97 16.79
N PRO A 62 -1.41 23.66 17.54
CA PRO A 62 -1.70 24.03 18.90
C PRO A 62 -2.96 24.91 18.97
N GLU A 63 -3.92 24.49 19.80
CA GLU A 63 -5.13 25.23 20.18
C GLU A 63 -4.83 26.67 20.65
N PHE A 64 -3.59 26.94 21.06
CA PHE A 64 -3.05 28.25 21.46
C PHE A 64 -3.17 29.37 20.42
N ALA A 65 -3.37 29.06 19.13
CA ALA A 65 -3.59 30.10 18.11
C ALA A 65 -4.98 30.77 18.20
N THR A 66 -5.91 30.18 18.95
CA THR A 66 -7.30 30.65 19.02
C THR A 66 -7.55 31.60 20.20
N GLU A 67 -6.69 31.58 21.24
CA GLU A 67 -6.86 32.42 22.45
C GLU A 67 -6.21 33.81 22.36
N MET A 68 -5.46 34.13 21.29
CA MET A 68 -4.91 35.48 21.08
C MET A 68 -5.81 36.36 20.19
N ARG A 69 -7.13 36.40 20.45
CA ARG A 69 -8.02 37.37 19.82
C ARG A 69 -9.03 37.96 20.78
#